data_AF-A0A3D5WF92-F1
#
_entry.id   AF-A0A3D5WF92-F1
#
_cell.length_a   1.000
_cell.length_b   1.000
_cell.length_c   1.000
_cell.angle_alpha   90.00
_cell.angle_beta   90.00
_cell.angle_gamma   90.00
#
_symmetry.space_group_name_H-M   'P 1'
#
loop_
_entity.id
_entity.type
_entity.pdbx_description
1 polymer ?
#
loop_
_entity_poly.entity_id
_entity_poly.type
_entity_poly.pdbx_seq_one_letter_code
_entity_poly.pdbx_strand_id
1 'polypeptide(L)'
;MGKKVALELPDSMFDKVMKFKEESHLPNEESAIYELIRYALTLPPYFRDFDWEMAETEADLDIASGRVKEFSSVDELITDLNA
;
A
#
# COMPACT_ATOMS: atom_id res chain seq x y z
N MET A 1 -21.19 -18.28 -5.49
CA MET A 1 -22.28 -17.28 -5.69
C MET A 1 -21.76 -15.91 -5.28
N GLY A 2 -21.73 -14.95 -6.21
CA GLY A 2 -21.39 -13.56 -5.88
C GLY A 2 -22.59 -12.80 -5.30
N LYS A 3 -22.35 -11.80 -4.46
CA LYS A 3 -23.34 -10.80 -4.04
C LYS A 3 -23.20 -9.57 -4.93
N LYS A 4 -24.32 -8.89 -5.22
CA LYS A 4 -24.29 -7.60 -5.95
C LYS A 4 -24.35 -6.46 -4.94
N VAL A 5 -23.56 -5.42 -5.18
CA VAL A 5 -23.54 -4.18 -4.39
C VAL A 5 -23.78 -3.02 -5.35
N ALA A 6 -24.67 -2.11 -4.98
CA ALA A 6 -24.82 -0.82 -5.66
C ALA A 6 -24.18 0.24 -4.76
N LEU A 7 -23.33 1.09 -5.34
CA LEU A 7 -22.58 2.14 -4.66
C LEU A 7 -22.78 3.44 -5.42
N GLU A 8 -23.22 4.47 -4.72
CA GLU A 8 -23.19 5.84 -5.24
C GLU A 8 -21.87 6.48 -4.81
N LEU A 9 -21.11 6.97 -5.78
CA LEU A 9 -19.83 7.63 -5.57
C LEU A 9 -19.92 9.06 -6.12
N PRO A 10 -19.36 10.06 -5.43
CA PRO A 10 -19.16 11.38 -6.02
C PRO A 10 -18.30 11.26 -7.29
N ASP A 11 -18.58 12.08 -8.31
CA ASP A 11 -17.82 12.08 -9.58
C ASP A 11 -16.32 12.18 -9.35
N SER A 12 -15.90 13.07 -8.43
CA SER A 12 -14.48 13.27 -8.09
C SER A 12 -13.79 12.03 -7.50
N MET A 13 -14.55 11.10 -6.92
CA MET A 13 -14.04 9.81 -6.45
C MET A 13 -14.03 8.78 -7.57
N PHE A 14 -15.06 8.79 -8.44
CA PHE A 14 -15.10 7.91 -9.60
C PHE A 14 -13.95 8.22 -10.58
N ASP A 15 -13.61 9.49 -10.77
CA ASP A 15 -12.44 9.91 -11.56
C ASP A 15 -11.14 9.28 -11.05
N LYS A 16 -10.98 9.15 -9.73
CA LYS A 16 -9.81 8.47 -9.13
C LYS A 16 -9.81 6.98 -9.39
N VAL A 17 -10.98 6.33 -9.39
CA VAL A 17 -11.11 4.91 -9.77
C VAL A 17 -10.69 4.72 -11.23
N MET A 18 -11.10 5.63 -12.12
CA MET A 18 -10.73 5.59 -13.53
C MET A 18 -9.23 5.81 -13.73
N LYS A 19 -8.63 6.76 -13.00
CA LYS A 19 -7.18 6.95 -13.01
C LYS A 19 -6.43 5.70 -12.55
N PHE A 20 -6.85 5.09 -11.44
CA PHE A 20 -6.25 3.84 -10.95
C PHE A 20 -6.34 2.70 -11.97
N LYS A 21 -7.48 2.57 -12.66
CA LYS A 21 -7.69 1.60 -13.74
C LYS A 21 -6.63 1.76 -14.84
N GLU A 22 -6.37 2.99 -15.27
CA GLU A 22 -5.39 3.30 -16.33
C GLU A 22 -3.97 2.99 -15.88
N GLU A 23 -3.57 3.47 -14.70
CA GLU A 23 -2.23 3.30 -14.11
C GLU A 23 -1.92 1.82 -13.83
N SER A 24 -2.93 1.05 -13.44
CA SER A 24 -2.80 -0.40 -13.16
C SER A 24 -3.11 -1.29 -14.36
N HIS A 25 -3.39 -0.70 -15.53
CA HIS A 25 -3.71 -1.39 -16.79
C HIS A 25 -4.86 -2.41 -16.67
N LEU A 26 -5.90 -2.07 -15.92
CA LEU A 26 -7.04 -2.94 -15.68
C LEU A 26 -8.05 -2.89 -16.85
N PRO A 27 -8.69 -4.02 -17.18
CA PRO A 27 -9.49 -4.14 -18.40
C PRO A 27 -10.81 -3.37 -18.36
N ASN A 28 -11.40 -3.16 -17.18
CA ASN A 28 -12.69 -2.51 -17.01
C ASN A 28 -12.82 -1.87 -15.62
N GLU A 29 -13.90 -1.12 -15.46
CA GLU A 29 -14.22 -0.34 -14.25
C GLU A 29 -14.51 -1.26 -13.07
N GLU A 30 -15.24 -2.35 -13.31
CA GLU A 30 -15.59 -3.32 -12.28
C GLU A 30 -14.35 -3.99 -11.67
N SER A 31 -13.33 -4.25 -12.49
CA SER A 31 -12.06 -4.81 -12.03
C SER A 31 -11.30 -3.81 -11.17
N ALA A 32 -11.31 -2.53 -11.54
CA ALA A 32 -10.70 -1.46 -10.74
C ALA A 32 -11.41 -1.28 -9.39
N ILE A 33 -12.74 -1.22 -9.39
CA ILE A 33 -13.56 -1.13 -8.17
C ILE A 33 -13.31 -2.35 -7.28
N TYR A 34 -13.33 -3.55 -7.85
CA TYR A 34 -13.07 -4.79 -7.13
C TYR A 34 -11.68 -4.79 -6.47
N GLU A 35 -10.63 -4.43 -7.21
CA GLU A 35 -9.26 -4.40 -6.68
C GLU A 35 -9.09 -3.36 -5.57
N LEU A 36 -9.69 -2.17 -5.71
CA LEU A 36 -9.65 -1.14 -4.68
C LEU A 36 -10.39 -1.58 -3.40
N ILE A 37 -11.56 -2.21 -3.54
CA ILE A 37 -12.30 -2.77 -2.40
C ILE A 37 -11.51 -3.92 -1.77
N ARG A 38 -10.94 -4.82 -2.58
CA ARG A 38 -10.11 -5.93 -2.10
C ARG A 38 -8.91 -5.38 -1.34
N TYR A 39 -8.22 -4.38 -1.87
CA TYR A 39 -7.10 -3.72 -1.20
C TYR A 39 -7.52 -3.16 0.15
N ALA A 40 -8.59 -2.36 0.21
CA ALA A 40 -9.07 -1.77 1.46
C ALA A 40 -9.48 -2.81 2.53
N LEU A 41 -10.04 -3.95 2.10
CA LEU A 41 -10.46 -5.04 2.99
C LEU A 41 -9.32 -5.96 3.43
N THR A 42 -8.29 -6.11 2.59
CA THR A 42 -7.13 -6.97 2.87
C THR A 42 -5.98 -6.22 3.51
N LEU A 43 -5.99 -4.88 3.48
CA LEU A 43 -5.00 -4.05 4.15
C LEU A 43 -5.03 -4.34 5.66
N PRO A 44 -3.92 -4.85 6.23
CA PRO A 44 -3.83 -5.09 7.66
C PRO A 44 -4.21 -3.86 8.49
N PRO A 45 -4.92 -4.02 9.63
CA PRO A 45 -5.36 -2.88 10.44
C PRO A 45 -4.24 -1.94 10.85
N TYR A 46 -3.04 -2.47 11.08
CA TYR A 46 -1.89 -1.68 11.47
C TYR A 46 -1.48 -0.65 10.41
N PHE A 47 -1.77 -0.86 9.13
CA PHE A 47 -1.50 0.09 8.04
C PHE A 47 -2.58 1.16 7.86
N ARG A 48 -3.78 0.96 8.42
CA ARG A 48 -4.90 1.88 8.25
C ARG A 48 -4.69 3.18 9.04
N ASP A 49 -4.08 3.04 10.22
CA ASP A 49 -3.77 4.15 11.13
C ASP A 49 -2.26 4.36 11.26
N PHE A 50 -1.46 3.74 10.37
CA PHE A 50 -0.02 3.92 10.38
C PHE A 50 0.32 5.33 9.94
N ASP A 51 1.04 6.05 10.78
CA ASP A 51 1.56 7.36 10.44
C ASP A 51 2.77 7.20 9.52
N TRP A 52 2.48 7.08 8.22
CA TRP A 52 3.49 6.95 7.18
C TRP A 52 4.43 8.15 7.12
N GLU A 53 3.93 9.35 7.42
CA GLU A 53 4.74 10.57 7.38
C GLU A 53 5.76 10.57 8.53
N MET A 54 5.33 10.15 9.73
CA MET A 54 6.23 9.95 10.85
C MET A 54 7.26 8.84 10.57
N ALA A 55 6.83 7.71 10.01
CA ALA A 55 7.74 6.60 9.70
C ALA A 55 8.80 6.97 8.65
N GLU A 56 8.41 7.68 7.59
CA GLU A 56 9.36 8.22 6.59
C GLU A 56 10.32 9.23 7.24
N THR A 57 9.82 10.11 8.11
CA THR A 57 10.65 11.07 8.84
C THR A 57 11.66 10.37 9.75
N GLU A 58 11.25 9.34 10.48
CA GLU A 58 12.13 8.54 11.33
C GLU A 58 13.21 7.82 10.51
N ALA A 59 12.84 7.25 9.36
CA ALA A 59 13.78 6.60 8.45
C ALA A 59 14.82 7.60 7.90
N ASP A 60 14.38 8.77 7.45
CA ASP A 60 15.26 9.85 6.97
C ASP A 60 16.24 10.31 8.07
N LEU A 61 15.77 10.43 9.31
CA LEU A 61 16.61 10.80 10.46
C LEU A 61 17.63 9.70 10.79
N ASP A 62 17.26 8.42 10.71
CA ASP A 62 18.18 7.30 10.92
C ASP A 62 19.28 7.26 9.85
N ILE A 63 18.90 7.46 8.58
CA ILE A 63 19.85 7.55 7.47
C ILE A 63 20.79 8.75 7.67
N ALA A 64 20.24 9.93 7.96
CA ALA A 64 21.03 11.15 8.14
C ALA A 64 21.96 11.10 9.36
N SER A 65 21.55 10.40 10.43
CA SER A 65 22.37 10.21 11.63
C SER A 65 23.39 9.08 11.51
N GLY A 66 23.43 8.38 10.36
CA GLY A 66 24.36 7.29 10.11
C GLY A 66 24.05 6.02 10.89
N ARG A 67 22.82 5.88 11.43
CA ARG A 67 22.33 4.64 12.07
C ARG A 67 21.91 3.61 11.01
N VAL A 68 22.74 3.45 9.99
CA VAL A 68 22.52 2.53 8.88
C VAL A 68 23.47 1.35 9.05
N LYS A 69 22.93 0.14 8.94
CA LYS A 69 23.71 -1.10 8.91
C LYS A 69 23.63 -1.69 7.51
N GLU A 70 24.78 -1.79 6.87
CA GLU A 70 24.89 -2.42 5.57
C GLU A 70 25.07 -3.93 5.72
N PHE A 71 24.50 -4.68 4.79
CA PHE A 71 24.63 -6.13 4.71
C PHE A 71 25.12 -6.50 3.32
N SER A 72 26.08 -7.42 3.25
CA SER A 72 26.70 -7.86 2.01
C SER A 72 25.80 -8.81 1.22
N SER A 73 24.80 -9.40 1.90
CA SER A 73 23.82 -10.31 1.32
C SER A 73 22.52 -10.30 2.12
N VAL A 74 21.46 -10.82 1.49
CA VAL A 74 20.16 -11.03 2.15
C VAL A 74 20.28 -12.05 3.30
N ASP A 75 21.14 -13.06 3.17
CA ASP A 75 21.34 -14.07 4.22
C ASP A 75 21.98 -13.48 5.49
N GLU A 76 22.90 -12.51 5.33
CA GLU A 76 23.47 -11.77 6.46
C GLU A 76 22.41 -10.93 7.18
N LEU A 77 21.53 -10.26 6.44
CA LEU A 77 20.40 -9.52 7.01
C LEU A 77 19.45 -10.45 7.78
N ILE A 78 19.07 -11.59 7.19
CA ILE A 78 18.16 -12.55 7.83
C ILE A 78 18.78 -13.14 9.11
N THR A 79 20.09 -13.39 9.10
CA THR A 79 20.79 -13.91 10.29
C THR A 79 20.75 -12.89 11.43
N ASP A 80 20.97 -11.61 11.12
CA ASP A 80 20.95 -10.52 12.11
C ASP A 80 19.56 -10.29 12.71
N LEU A 81 18.50 -10.37 11.89
CA LEU A 81 17.11 -10.20 12.34
C LEU A 81 16.62 -11.33 13.26
N ASN A 82 17.24 -12.51 13.18
CA ASN A 82 16.85 -13.68 13.97
C ASN A 82 17.79 -13.94 15.17
N ALA A 83 18.81 -13.08 15.37
CA ALA A 83 19.75 -13.15 16.48
C ALA A 83 19.18 -12.52 17.76
#